data_AF-A0A6P6FVT0-F1
#
_entry.id   AF-A0A6P6FVT0-F1
#
_cell.length_a   1.000
_cell.length_b   1.000
_cell.length_c   1.000
_cell.angle_alpha   90.00
_cell.angle_beta   90.00
_cell.angle_gamma   90.00
#
_symmetry.space_group_name_H-M   'P 1'
#
loop_
_entity.id
_entity.type
_entity.pdbx_description
1 polymer ?
#
loop_
_entity_poly.entity_id
_entity_poly.type
_entity_poly.pdbx_seq_one_letter_code
_entity_poly.pdbx_strand_id
1 'polypeptide(L)'
;MYGTQSKRDLSLEFQSQIPILRPSIHARRANLTVKFQDLYGFTVEGNVDDVNVLNEVREKVRKQGRVWWALEASKGANWYLQPSIAEGIALKSSLKFSSLANAITLKRLIRKGIPPVLRPKVWFSLSGAAKKKSTVPDSYYNDLTKAVEGKVTPATRQIDHVNLLVKHIM
;
A
#
# COMPACT_ATOMS: atom_id res chain seq x y z
N MET A 1 0.27 6.62 -81.95
CA MET A 1 1.59 6.59 -81.29
C MET A 1 1.36 6.49 -79.80
N TYR A 2 1.23 5.27 -79.27
CA TYR A 2 0.97 5.01 -77.86
C TYR A 2 2.28 4.59 -77.18
N GLY A 3 2.84 5.47 -76.35
CA GLY A 3 3.95 5.14 -75.46
C GLY A 3 3.40 4.46 -74.20
N THR A 4 3.61 3.16 -74.06
CA THR A 4 3.23 2.41 -72.86
C THR A 4 4.18 2.78 -71.71
N GLN A 5 3.67 3.51 -70.71
CA GLN A 5 4.38 3.76 -69.47
C GLN A 5 4.57 2.43 -68.71
N SER A 6 5.82 2.15 -68.34
CA SER A 6 6.25 0.93 -67.67
C SER A 6 5.67 0.85 -66.25
N LYS A 7 5.09 -0.30 -65.87
CA LYS A 7 4.55 -0.58 -64.52
C LYS A 7 5.58 -0.46 -63.37
N ARG A 8 6.85 -0.18 -63.66
CA ARG A 8 7.92 -0.05 -62.66
C ARG A 8 8.03 1.36 -62.06
N ASP A 9 7.49 2.38 -62.71
CA ASP A 9 7.64 3.77 -62.23
C ASP A 9 6.58 4.16 -61.19
N LEU A 10 5.41 3.49 -61.20
CA LEU A 10 4.34 3.69 -60.20
C LEU A 10 4.69 3.15 -58.80
N SER A 11 5.63 2.21 -58.69
CA SER A 11 6.04 1.64 -57.40
C SER A 11 7.02 2.51 -56.61
N LEU A 12 7.72 3.44 -57.26
CA LEU A 12 8.70 4.31 -56.60
C LEU A 12 8.02 5.52 -55.93
N GLU A 13 6.99 6.09 -56.54
CA GLU A 13 6.25 7.21 -55.93
C GLU A 13 5.43 6.76 -54.71
N PHE A 14 4.88 5.54 -54.70
CA PHE A 14 4.10 5.01 -53.58
C PHE A 14 4.93 4.64 -52.34
N GLN A 15 6.26 4.43 -52.48
CA GLN A 15 7.13 4.23 -51.32
C GLN A 15 7.54 5.53 -50.62
N SER A 16 7.34 6.69 -51.25
CA SER A 16 7.69 8.00 -50.66
C SER A 16 6.65 8.53 -49.66
N GLN A 17 5.47 7.91 -49.59
CA GLN A 17 4.33 8.31 -48.74
C GLN A 17 4.00 7.30 -47.64
N ILE A 18 5.00 6.64 -47.08
CA ILE A 18 4.86 6.09 -45.72
C ILE A 18 5.21 7.24 -44.77
N PRO A 19 4.24 7.96 -44.16
CA PRO A 19 4.56 8.77 -43.00
C PRO A 19 5.15 7.79 -42.00
N ILE A 20 6.46 7.90 -41.74
CA ILE A 20 7.11 7.23 -40.65
C ILE A 20 6.32 7.67 -39.42
N LEU A 21 5.40 6.82 -38.96
CA LEU A 21 4.64 7.03 -37.74
C LEU A 21 5.67 7.09 -36.63
N ARG A 22 6.17 8.30 -36.33
CA ARG A 22 7.06 8.53 -35.21
C ARG A 22 6.30 7.97 -34.00
N PRO A 23 6.85 6.96 -33.30
CA PRO A 23 6.20 6.45 -32.10
C PRO A 23 5.91 7.62 -31.17
N SER A 24 4.68 7.70 -30.66
CA SER A 24 4.25 8.77 -29.76
C SER A 24 5.23 8.89 -28.58
N ILE A 25 5.36 10.09 -28.00
CA ILE A 25 6.25 10.30 -26.84
C ILE A 25 5.95 9.29 -25.72
N HIS A 26 4.67 8.93 -25.55
CA HIS A 26 4.20 7.89 -24.64
C HIS A 26 4.78 6.51 -24.99
N ALA A 27 4.78 6.11 -26.27
CA ALA A 27 5.37 4.84 -26.72
C ALA A 27 6.91 4.81 -26.60
N ARG A 28 7.59 5.96 -26.72
CA ARG A 28 9.04 6.06 -26.48
C ARG A 28 9.41 5.99 -25.00
N ARG A 29 8.57 6.57 -24.11
CA ARG A 29 8.78 6.54 -22.66
C ARG A 29 8.51 5.18 -22.03
N ALA A 30 7.53 4.43 -22.55
CA ALA A 30 7.21 3.09 -22.06
C ALA A 30 8.38 2.08 -22.15
N ASN A 31 9.38 2.34 -23.00
CA ASN A 31 10.56 1.48 -23.16
C ASN A 31 11.80 1.96 -22.37
N LEU A 32 11.70 3.06 -21.62
CA LEU A 32 12.78 3.55 -20.77
C LEU A 32 12.60 2.97 -19.36
N THR A 33 13.35 1.91 -19.06
CA THR A 33 13.45 1.36 -17.72
C THR A 33 14.49 2.17 -16.92
N VAL A 34 14.05 2.76 -15.82
CA VAL A 34 14.90 3.52 -14.90
C VAL A 34 15.00 2.74 -13.60
N LYS A 35 16.19 2.69 -13.02
CA LYS A 35 16.38 2.14 -11.68
C LYS A 35 16.10 3.25 -10.66
N PHE A 36 15.17 3.03 -9.75
CA PHE A 36 14.83 3.96 -8.69
C PHE A 36 14.70 3.24 -7.34
N GLN A 37 14.74 4.00 -6.26
CA GLN A 37 14.65 3.46 -4.90
C GLN A 37 13.23 3.61 -4.36
N ASP A 38 12.62 2.50 -3.94
CA ASP A 38 11.31 2.49 -3.28
C ASP A 38 11.38 3.13 -1.88
N LEU A 39 10.22 3.39 -1.26
CA LEU A 39 10.06 3.95 0.09
C LEU A 39 10.84 3.19 1.17
N TYR A 40 11.05 1.89 0.96
CA TYR A 40 11.78 1.02 1.89
C TYR A 40 13.26 0.84 1.54
N GLY A 41 13.76 1.54 0.53
CA GLY A 41 15.19 1.55 0.20
C GLY A 41 15.63 0.51 -0.83
N PHE A 42 14.71 -0.29 -1.38
CA PHE A 42 15.02 -1.28 -2.42
C PHE A 42 15.14 -0.65 -3.80
N THR A 43 16.17 -1.05 -4.56
CA THR A 43 16.34 -0.65 -5.96
C THR A 43 15.42 -1.46 -6.85
N VAL A 44 14.47 -0.80 -7.51
CA VAL A 44 13.49 -1.39 -8.43
C VAL A 44 13.72 -0.80 -9.81
N GLU A 45 13.58 -1.63 -10.85
CA GLU A 45 13.61 -1.19 -12.24
C GLU A 45 12.16 -1.03 -12.72
N GLY A 46 11.80 0.14 -13.22
CA GLY A 46 10.44 0.41 -13.70
C GLY A 46 10.39 1.57 -14.69
N ASN A 47 9.21 1.85 -15.19
CA ASN A 47 8.98 2.93 -16.15
C ASN A 47 9.04 4.31 -15.45
N VAL A 48 9.20 5.37 -16.23
CA VAL A 48 9.10 6.77 -15.78
C VAL A 48 7.76 7.05 -15.09
N ASP A 49 6.68 6.40 -15.53
CA ASP A 49 5.36 6.54 -14.90
C ASP A 49 5.33 5.94 -13.48
N ASP A 50 6.02 4.81 -13.26
CA ASP A 50 6.13 4.18 -11.94
C ASP A 50 6.89 5.07 -10.96
N VAL A 51 7.92 5.78 -11.44
CA VAL A 51 8.67 6.79 -10.67
C VAL A 51 7.76 7.95 -10.26
N ASN A 52 6.91 8.43 -11.15
CA ASN A 52 5.98 9.52 -10.87
C ASN A 52 4.94 9.10 -9.80
N VAL A 53 4.39 7.90 -9.93
CA VAL A 53 3.48 7.33 -8.92
C VAL A 53 4.20 7.21 -7.58
N LEU A 54 5.43 6.70 -7.56
CA LEU A 54 6.21 6.57 -6.33
C LEU A 54 6.45 7.92 -5.65
N ASN A 55 6.74 8.97 -6.43
CA ASN A 55 6.92 10.31 -5.89
C ASN A 55 5.62 10.86 -5.26
N GLU A 56 4.47 10.59 -5.87
CA GLU A 56 3.17 10.95 -5.30
C GLU A 56 2.91 10.20 -3.98
N VAL A 57 3.22 8.90 -3.92
CA VAL A 57 3.08 8.09 -2.70
C VAL A 57 4.03 8.61 -1.60
N ARG A 58 5.28 8.95 -1.94
CA ARG A 58 6.25 9.55 -1.00
C ARG A 58 5.71 10.84 -0.38
N GLU A 59 5.12 11.72 -1.19
CA GLU A 59 4.51 12.95 -0.69
C GLU A 59 3.26 12.69 0.17
N LYS A 60 2.44 11.69 -0.16
CA LYS A 60 1.32 11.27 0.68
C LYS A 60 1.78 10.73 2.05
N VAL A 61 2.80 9.88 2.06
CA VAL A 61 3.41 9.36 3.30
C VAL A 61 4.00 10.50 4.13
N ARG A 62 4.67 11.47 3.51
CA ARG A 62 5.14 12.68 4.22
C ARG A 62 4.01 13.50 4.84
N LYS A 63 2.91 13.70 4.12
CA LYS A 63 1.73 14.41 4.65
C LYS A 63 1.14 13.70 5.87
N GLN A 64 1.04 12.37 5.83
CA GLN A 64 0.63 11.56 6.98
C GLN A 64 1.63 11.67 8.14
N GLY A 65 2.92 11.60 7.84
CA GLY A 65 4.00 11.78 8.81
C GLY A 65 3.96 13.15 9.51
N ARG A 66 3.54 14.22 8.83
CA ARG A 66 3.35 15.53 9.47
C ARG A 66 2.22 15.55 10.49
N VAL A 67 1.11 14.87 10.22
CA VAL A 67 0.02 14.72 11.20
C VAL A 67 0.50 13.95 12.42
N TRP A 68 1.29 12.89 12.20
CA TRP A 68 1.92 12.11 13.26
C TRP A 68 2.90 12.96 14.09
N TRP A 69 3.81 13.69 13.43
CA TRP A 69 4.76 14.57 14.11
C TRP A 69 4.07 15.70 14.89
N ALA A 70 2.97 16.27 14.38
CA ALA A 70 2.21 17.27 15.10
C ALA A 70 1.54 16.67 16.36
N LEU A 71 1.02 15.45 16.27
CA LEU A 71 0.43 14.74 17.40
C LEU A 71 1.51 14.42 18.45
N GLU A 72 2.66 13.92 18.02
CA GLU A 72 3.81 13.63 18.86
C GLU A 72 4.36 14.89 19.56
N ALA A 73 4.45 16.01 18.84
CA ALA A 73 4.85 17.30 19.43
C ALA A 73 3.84 17.81 20.46
N SER A 74 2.55 17.56 20.26
CA SER A 74 1.49 18.00 21.18
C SER A 74 1.38 17.15 22.45
N LYS A 75 1.59 15.83 22.35
CA LYS A 75 1.40 14.87 23.45
C LYS A 75 2.69 14.37 24.08
N GLY A 76 3.84 14.66 23.46
CA GLY A 76 5.16 14.18 23.88
C GLY A 76 5.60 12.93 23.12
N ALA A 77 6.91 12.69 23.11
CA ALA A 77 7.51 11.53 22.47
C ALA A 77 7.07 10.22 23.16
N ASN A 78 6.71 9.21 22.37
CA ASN A 78 6.23 7.90 22.82
C ASN A 78 5.00 7.97 23.73
N TRP A 79 4.15 8.99 23.60
CA TRP A 79 2.93 9.15 24.42
C TRP A 79 1.97 7.95 24.35
N TYR A 80 2.07 7.17 23.27
CA TYR A 80 1.28 5.97 23.04
C TYR A 80 1.91 4.68 23.59
N LEU A 81 3.11 4.73 24.17
CA LEU A 81 3.74 3.58 24.82
C LEU A 81 3.48 3.62 26.31
N GLN A 82 2.79 2.61 26.84
CA GLN A 82 2.61 2.47 28.28
C GLN A 82 3.89 1.87 28.92
N PRO A 83 4.56 2.58 29.87
CA PRO A 83 5.86 2.15 30.42
C PRO A 83 5.84 0.81 31.17
N SER A 84 4.69 0.42 31.74
CA SER A 84 4.57 -0.70 32.67
C SER A 84 4.78 -2.10 32.06
N ILE A 85 4.88 -2.22 30.74
CA ILE A 85 5.06 -3.53 30.07
C ILE A 85 6.52 -3.75 29.66
N ALA A 86 7.34 -2.69 29.54
CA ALA A 86 8.74 -2.82 29.14
C ALA A 86 9.59 -3.60 30.18
N GLU A 87 9.27 -3.47 31.46
CA GLU A 87 9.96 -4.18 32.56
C GLU A 87 9.50 -5.66 32.72
N GLY A 88 8.32 -6.02 32.18
CA GLY A 88 7.74 -7.36 32.36
C GLY A 88 8.13 -8.40 31.29
N ILE A 89 8.88 -8.02 30.26
CA ILE A 89 9.18 -8.88 29.10
C ILE A 89 10.35 -9.85 29.36
N ALA A 90 11.20 -9.58 30.36
CA ALA A 90 12.38 -10.40 30.64
C ALA A 90 12.10 -11.75 31.33
N LEU A 91 10.87 -12.03 31.80
CA LEU A 91 10.62 -13.16 32.72
C LEU A 91 9.56 -14.19 32.29
N LYS A 92 9.25 -14.35 30.99
CA LYS A 92 8.28 -15.38 30.54
C LYS A 92 8.73 -16.25 29.38
N SER A 93 10.04 -16.53 29.27
CA SER A 93 10.60 -17.45 28.27
C SER A 93 10.50 -18.95 28.64
N SER A 94 9.63 -19.35 29.57
CA SER A 94 9.30 -20.77 29.79
C SER A 94 8.14 -21.18 28.87
N LEU A 95 8.45 -21.43 27.60
CA LEU A 95 7.51 -22.01 26.63
C LEU A 95 7.27 -23.48 27.01
N LYS A 96 6.21 -23.73 27.79
CA LYS A 96 5.85 -25.11 28.20
C LYS A 96 5.51 -25.94 26.96
N PHE A 97 6.02 -27.17 26.85
CA PHE A 97 5.74 -28.06 25.71
C PHE A 97 4.23 -28.27 25.43
N SER A 98 3.37 -28.15 26.44
CA SER A 98 1.91 -28.15 26.28
C SER A 98 1.38 -26.98 25.43
N SER A 99 2.01 -25.79 25.48
CA SER A 99 1.62 -24.68 24.61
C SER A 99 1.99 -24.92 23.15
N LEU A 100 3.05 -25.69 22.89
CA LEU A 100 3.47 -26.07 21.53
C LEU A 100 2.52 -27.12 20.93
N ALA A 101 2.15 -28.15 21.69
CA ALA A 101 1.16 -29.14 21.26
C ALA A 101 -0.22 -28.50 20.98
N ASN A 102 -0.64 -27.56 21.84
CA ASN A 102 -1.86 -26.78 21.65
C ASN A 102 -1.77 -25.83 20.44
N ALA A 103 -0.59 -25.33 20.08
CA ALA A 103 -0.42 -24.51 18.88
C ALA A 103 -0.55 -25.33 17.59
N ILE A 104 -0.10 -26.59 17.58
CA ILE A 104 -0.24 -27.49 16.42
C ILE A 104 -1.70 -27.84 16.16
N THR A 105 -2.46 -28.16 17.21
CA THR A 105 -3.91 -28.43 17.10
C THR A 105 -4.68 -27.18 16.68
N LEU A 106 -4.36 -26.03 17.28
CA LEU A 106 -4.94 -24.73 16.92
C LEU A 106 -4.71 -24.38 15.44
N LYS A 107 -3.48 -24.58 14.94
CA LYS A 107 -3.14 -24.38 13.51
C LYS A 107 -3.99 -25.29 12.61
N ARG A 108 -4.20 -26.55 13.00
CA ARG A 108 -5.04 -27.49 12.24
C ARG A 108 -6.50 -27.06 12.24
N LEU A 109 -7.04 -26.58 13.36
CA LEU A 109 -8.42 -26.07 13.46
C LEU A 109 -8.62 -24.80 12.63
N ILE A 110 -7.69 -23.85 12.68
CA ILE A 110 -7.78 -22.62 11.87
C ILE A 110 -7.78 -22.94 10.37
N ARG A 111 -6.96 -23.90 9.93
CA ARG A 111 -6.94 -24.37 8.53
C ARG A 111 -8.24 -25.04 8.09
N LYS A 112 -9.02 -25.61 9.03
CA LYS A 112 -10.36 -26.15 8.74
C LYS A 112 -11.44 -25.08 8.69
N GLY A 113 -11.14 -23.88 9.18
CA GLY A 113 -12.05 -22.73 9.17
C GLY A 113 -12.48 -22.34 10.58
N ILE A 114 -12.55 -21.03 10.82
CA ILE A 114 -13.02 -20.46 12.08
C ILE A 114 -14.49 -20.09 11.93
N PRO A 115 -15.39 -20.58 12.81
CA PRO A 115 -16.79 -20.18 12.84
C PRO A 115 -16.94 -18.66 12.92
N PRO A 116 -17.87 -18.03 12.18
CA PRO A 116 -18.00 -16.57 12.12
C PRO A 116 -18.07 -15.89 13.48
N VAL A 117 -18.80 -16.49 14.44
CA VAL A 117 -18.99 -15.98 15.81
C VAL A 117 -17.68 -15.90 16.60
N LEU A 118 -16.73 -16.80 16.32
CA LEU A 118 -15.45 -16.87 17.04
C LEU A 118 -14.35 -16.05 16.37
N ARG A 119 -14.54 -15.60 15.13
CA ARG A 119 -13.52 -14.83 14.39
C ARG A 119 -13.05 -13.59 15.14
N PRO A 120 -13.92 -12.73 15.72
CA PRO A 120 -13.45 -11.54 16.41
C PRO A 120 -12.48 -11.86 17.56
N LYS A 121 -12.80 -12.87 18.37
CA LYS A 121 -11.96 -13.29 19.51
C LYS A 121 -10.67 -13.94 19.05
N VAL A 122 -10.75 -14.86 18.09
CA VAL A 122 -9.60 -15.64 17.62
C VAL A 122 -8.63 -14.76 16.83
N TRP A 123 -9.12 -13.92 15.92
CA TRP A 123 -8.28 -13.03 15.14
C TRP A 123 -7.64 -11.93 16.01
N PHE A 124 -8.37 -11.40 16.99
CA PHE A 124 -7.82 -10.41 17.91
C PHE A 124 -6.63 -10.95 18.71
N SER A 125 -6.73 -12.19 19.19
CA SER A 125 -5.66 -12.85 19.95
C SER A 125 -4.50 -13.31 19.07
N LEU A 126 -4.75 -13.87 17.88
CA LEU A 126 -3.71 -14.43 17.01
C LEU A 126 -2.88 -13.39 16.25
N SER A 127 -3.50 -12.28 15.85
CA SER A 127 -2.84 -11.24 15.02
C SER A 127 -1.79 -10.42 15.78
N GLY A 128 -1.67 -10.61 17.09
CA GLY A 128 -0.92 -9.71 17.96
C GLY A 128 -1.62 -8.37 18.19
N ALA A 129 -2.86 -8.18 17.69
CA ALA A 129 -3.64 -6.97 17.95
C ALA A 129 -3.94 -6.80 19.45
N ALA A 130 -4.19 -7.89 20.18
CA ALA A 130 -4.33 -7.86 21.63
C ALA A 130 -3.10 -7.26 22.33
N LYS A 131 -1.89 -7.66 21.91
CA LYS A 131 -0.63 -7.10 22.43
C LYS A 131 -0.50 -5.62 22.08
N LYS A 132 -0.78 -5.23 20.84
CA LYS A 132 -0.74 -3.83 20.39
C LYS A 132 -1.75 -2.96 21.15
N LYS A 133 -2.95 -3.47 21.45
CA LYS A 133 -3.95 -2.76 22.25
C LYS A 133 -3.50 -2.60 23.70
N SER A 134 -2.85 -3.61 24.29
CA SER A 134 -2.37 -3.52 25.67
C SER A 134 -1.17 -2.60 25.87
N THR A 135 -0.36 -2.37 24.82
CA THR A 135 0.82 -1.49 24.91
C THR A 135 0.48 0.00 24.86
N VAL A 136 -0.78 0.32 24.63
CA VAL A 136 -1.25 1.63 24.19
C VAL A 136 -2.43 2.04 25.07
N PRO A 137 -2.53 3.34 25.46
CA PRO A 137 -3.66 3.79 26.29
C PRO A 137 -5.01 3.61 25.57
N ASP A 138 -6.08 3.39 26.35
CA ASP A 138 -7.43 3.20 25.79
C ASP A 138 -7.91 4.42 24.98
N SER A 139 -7.38 5.61 25.23
CA SER A 139 -7.69 6.84 24.47
C SER A 139 -7.06 6.88 23.08
N TYR A 140 -6.01 6.09 22.82
CA TYR A 140 -5.18 6.22 21.63
C TYR A 140 -5.96 6.19 20.32
N TYR A 141 -6.86 5.21 20.16
CA TYR A 141 -7.63 5.10 18.93
C TYR A 141 -8.56 6.30 18.75
N ASN A 142 -9.23 6.72 19.82
CA ASN A 142 -10.12 7.89 19.80
C ASN A 142 -9.35 9.19 19.50
N ASP A 143 -8.13 9.32 20.03
CA ASP A 143 -7.26 10.46 19.77
C ASP A 143 -6.81 10.52 18.30
N LEU A 144 -6.51 9.37 17.69
CA LEU A 144 -6.20 9.28 16.26
C LEU A 144 -7.41 9.64 15.40
N THR A 145 -8.60 9.17 15.76
CA THR A 145 -9.83 9.50 15.04
C THR A 145 -10.10 11.01 15.11
N LYS A 146 -10.03 11.61 16.30
CA LYS A 146 -10.21 13.07 16.50
C LYS A 146 -9.17 13.90 15.75
N ALA A 147 -7.93 13.42 15.64
CA ALA A 147 -6.88 14.15 14.94
C ALA A 147 -7.15 14.27 13.42
N VAL A 148 -7.94 13.35 12.86
CA VAL A 148 -8.28 13.27 11.43
C VAL A 148 -9.73 13.73 11.15
N GLU A 149 -10.58 13.77 12.19
CA GLU A 149 -11.95 14.25 12.11
C GLU A 149 -12.02 15.68 11.52
N GLY A 150 -12.85 15.87 10.50
CA GLY A 150 -13.00 17.13 9.77
C GLY A 150 -11.84 17.49 8.81
N LYS A 151 -10.76 16.71 8.75
CA LYS A 151 -9.64 16.97 7.83
C LYS A 151 -9.77 16.17 6.54
N VAL A 152 -9.77 16.87 5.41
CA VAL A 152 -9.75 16.24 4.07
C VAL A 152 -8.32 15.85 3.72
N THR A 153 -7.93 14.62 4.08
CA THR A 153 -6.66 14.04 3.62
C THR A 153 -6.88 13.26 2.32
N PRO A 154 -5.82 13.03 1.50
CA PRO A 154 -5.92 12.15 0.34
C PRO A 154 -6.46 10.75 0.67
N ALA A 155 -6.14 10.23 1.86
CA ALA A 155 -6.66 8.94 2.34
C ALA A 155 -8.16 9.02 2.64
N THR A 156 -8.63 10.09 3.29
CA THR A 156 -10.05 10.31 3.57
C THR A 156 -10.86 10.36 2.26
N ARG A 157 -10.37 11.10 1.24
CA ARG A 157 -11.03 11.16 -0.08
C ARG A 157 -11.15 9.79 -0.74
N GLN A 158 -10.10 8.97 -0.68
CA GLN A 158 -10.13 7.61 -1.25
C GLN A 158 -11.17 6.73 -0.55
N ILE A 159 -11.24 6.81 0.79
CA ILE A 159 -12.22 6.06 1.58
C ILE A 159 -13.64 6.51 1.22
N ASP A 160 -13.88 7.82 1.10
CA ASP A 160 -15.19 8.38 0.77
C ASP A 160 -15.64 7.97 -0.65
N HIS A 161 -14.72 7.96 -1.62
CA HIS A 161 -15.01 7.49 -2.97
C HIS A 161 -15.44 6.02 -2.99
N VAL A 162 -14.79 5.16 -2.20
CA VAL A 162 -15.16 3.75 -2.06
C VAL A 162 -16.53 3.61 -1.41
N ASN A 163 -16.82 4.40 -0.37
CA ASN A 163 -18.13 4.37 0.30
C ASN A 163 -19.27 4.84 -0.63
N LEU A 164 -19.04 5.82 -1.49
CA LEU A 164 -20.03 6.26 -2.49
C LEU A 164 -20.31 5.19 -3.54
N LEU A 165 -19.26 4.46 -3.99
CA LEU A 165 -19.42 3.34 -4.92
C LEU A 165 -20.18 2.17 -4.27
N VAL A 166 -19.88 1.82 -3.02
CA VAL A 166 -20.57 0.75 -2.30
C VAL A 166 -22.05 1.07 -2.09
N LYS A 167 -22.39 2.34 -1.78
CA LYS A 167 -23.78 2.80 -1.66
C LYS A 167 -24.58 2.76 -2.97
N HIS A 168 -23.92 2.71 -4.12
CA HIS A 168 -24.57 2.57 -5.42
C HIS A 168 -24.68 1.10 -5.90
N ILE A 169 -23.98 0.18 -5.24
CA ILE A 169 -23.95 -1.24 -5.60
C ILE A 169 -24.85 -2.09 -4.68
N MET A 170 -25.20 -1.59 -3.50
CA MET A 170 -26.29 -2.12 -2.66
C MET A 170 -27.62 -1.45 -2.99
#